data_AF-A0A7V9DE63-F1
#
_entry.id   AF-A0A7V9DE63-F1
#
_cell.length_a   1.000
_cell.length_b   1.000
_cell.length_c   1.000
_cell.angle_alpha   90.00
_cell.angle_beta   90.00
_cell.angle_gamma   90.00
#
_symmetry.space_group_name_H-M   'P 1'
#
loop_
_entity.id
_entity.type
_entity.pdbx_description
1 polymer ?
#
loop_
_entity_poly.entity_id
_entity_poly.type
_entity_poly.pdbx_seq_one_letter_code
_entity_poly.pdbx_strand_id
1 'polypeptide(L)'
;MNSIQTTEAESTQEIPRSARGLRGSKASGSKPARVKCQICGATTIPGLDLGHQPVGDLTVTKSELNRPETFYPMQLFHCLECGLTQLGYIVNPKVVYKNFPFVSGTTQTATTHLQSLPKQLVELMGLDRNSFALDIGSNDGTLLQGYIPFGVRFLGIDPSGDPVRIANERGIETLHAFFNEETAAHVLKSHRPADAITACGVFAHIADLKGVMKGV
;
A
#
# COMPACT_ATOMS: atom_id res chain seq x y z
N MET A 1 -28.45 33.52 -39.02
CA MET A 1 -29.21 32.69 -38.07
C MET A 1 -29.50 31.37 -38.73
N ASN A 2 -28.61 30.38 -38.59
CA ASN A 2 -28.87 29.01 -39.03
C ASN A 2 -28.67 28.09 -37.84
N SER A 3 -29.78 27.49 -37.43
CA SER A 3 -29.95 26.47 -36.40
C SER A 3 -29.21 25.19 -36.77
N ILE A 4 -28.30 24.75 -35.91
CA ILE A 4 -27.73 23.39 -35.97
C ILE A 4 -28.63 22.52 -35.10
N GLN A 5 -29.40 21.63 -35.74
CA GLN A 5 -30.09 20.53 -35.07
C GLN A 5 -29.08 19.44 -34.72
N THR A 6 -28.95 19.13 -33.44
CA THR A 6 -28.26 17.95 -32.93
C THR A 6 -29.24 16.78 -32.92
N THR A 7 -29.01 15.77 -33.76
CA THR A 7 -29.64 14.45 -33.60
C THR A 7 -28.63 13.53 -32.92
N GLU A 8 -28.81 13.32 -31.62
CA GLU A 8 -28.14 12.25 -30.87
C GLU A 8 -28.80 10.92 -31.27
N ALA A 9 -28.03 10.05 -31.91
CA ALA A 9 -28.36 8.63 -32.05
C ALA A 9 -27.49 7.86 -31.05
N GLU A 10 -28.06 7.53 -29.90
CA GLU A 10 -27.47 6.57 -28.96
C GLU A 10 -27.48 5.18 -29.60
N SER A 11 -26.32 4.74 -30.13
CA SER A 11 -26.11 3.33 -30.44
C SER A 11 -25.51 2.63 -29.23
N THR A 12 -26.34 1.90 -28.49
CA THR A 12 -25.90 0.93 -27.48
C THR A 12 -25.19 -0.22 -28.18
N GLN A 13 -23.87 -0.16 -28.29
CA GLN A 13 -23.07 -1.32 -28.70
C GLN A 13 -23.02 -2.34 -27.54
N GLU A 14 -23.78 -3.42 -27.67
CA GLU A 14 -23.68 -4.59 -26.80
C GLU A 14 -22.27 -5.20 -26.88
N ILE A 15 -21.63 -5.34 -25.72
CA ILE A 15 -20.32 -6.02 -25.60
C ILE A 15 -20.54 -7.52 -25.85
N PRO A 16 -19.86 -8.14 -26.84
CA PRO A 16 -20.09 -9.54 -27.16
C PRO A 16 -19.65 -10.44 -25.99
N ARG A 17 -20.59 -11.27 -25.50
CA ARG A 17 -20.45 -12.22 -24.37
C ARG A 17 -19.49 -13.41 -24.62
N SER A 18 -18.47 -13.26 -25.46
CA SER A 18 -17.57 -14.37 -25.84
C SER A 18 -16.08 -14.06 -25.77
N ALA A 19 -15.67 -13.12 -24.91
CA ALA A 19 -14.27 -13.06 -24.50
C ALA A 19 -13.95 -14.30 -23.64
N ARG A 20 -13.64 -15.42 -24.29
CA ARG A 20 -12.94 -16.54 -23.64
C ARG A 20 -11.65 -15.95 -23.11
N GLY A 21 -11.54 -15.86 -21.77
CA GLY A 21 -10.33 -15.41 -21.11
C GLY A 21 -9.10 -16.11 -21.69
N LEU A 22 -7.99 -15.37 -21.77
CA LEU A 22 -6.71 -15.92 -22.21
C LEU A 22 -6.46 -17.23 -21.48
N ARG A 23 -6.30 -18.33 -22.23
CA ARG A 23 -5.93 -19.61 -21.64
C ARG A 23 -4.56 -19.42 -21.01
N GLY A 24 -4.47 -19.56 -19.68
CA GLY A 24 -3.19 -19.55 -18.97
C GLY A 24 -2.24 -20.53 -19.67
N SER A 25 -1.02 -20.07 -19.96
CA SER A 25 0.02 -20.95 -20.48
C SER A 25 0.24 -22.08 -19.46
N LYS A 26 0.50 -23.30 -19.94
CA LYS A 26 0.89 -24.39 -19.05
C LYS A 26 2.18 -23.97 -18.35
N ALA A 27 2.11 -23.73 -17.05
CA ALA A 27 3.29 -23.54 -16.21
C ALA A 27 4.27 -24.70 -16.47
N SER A 28 5.54 -24.36 -16.67
CA SER A 28 6.61 -25.34 -16.78
C SER A 28 6.57 -26.27 -15.56
N GLY A 29 6.84 -27.56 -15.78
CA GLY A 29 6.55 -28.67 -14.85
C GLY A 29 7.31 -28.70 -13.51
N SER A 30 7.72 -27.56 -12.95
CA SER A 30 8.18 -27.49 -11.56
C SER A 30 6.99 -27.54 -10.62
N LYS A 31 6.98 -28.49 -9.68
CA LYS A 31 6.05 -28.45 -8.54
C LYS A 31 6.18 -27.07 -7.88
N PRO A 32 5.07 -26.33 -7.65
CA PRO A 32 5.14 -25.05 -6.96
C PRO A 32 5.81 -25.24 -5.61
N ALA A 33 6.69 -24.30 -5.24
CA ALA A 33 7.34 -24.31 -3.94
C ALA A 33 6.27 -24.38 -2.84
N ARG A 34 6.52 -25.13 -1.76
CA ARG A 34 5.62 -25.16 -0.61
C ARG A 34 5.67 -23.81 0.10
N VAL A 35 4.68 -22.97 -0.16
CA VAL A 35 4.54 -21.66 0.50
C VAL A 35 3.82 -21.86 1.83
N LYS A 36 4.30 -21.17 2.87
CA LYS A 36 3.64 -21.10 4.18
C LYS A 36 2.79 -19.84 4.27
N CYS A 37 1.66 -19.94 4.94
CA CYS A 37 0.78 -18.81 5.22
C CYS A 37 1.54 -17.77 6.07
N GLN A 38 1.55 -16.51 5.66
CA GLN A 38 2.24 -15.44 6.39
C GLN A 38 1.61 -15.16 7.76
N ILE A 39 0.29 -15.37 7.90
CA ILE A 39 -0.44 -15.13 9.16
C ILE A 39 -0.30 -16.34 10.10
N CYS A 40 -0.79 -17.52 9.71
CA CYS A 40 -0.90 -18.67 10.63
C CYS A 40 0.19 -19.74 10.47
N GLY A 41 1.06 -19.65 9.45
CA GLY A 41 2.11 -20.65 9.20
C GLY A 41 1.64 -21.99 8.63
N ALA A 42 0.33 -22.16 8.38
CA ALA A 42 -0.21 -23.34 7.72
C ALA A 42 0.29 -23.49 6.26
N THR A 43 0.12 -24.67 5.69
CA THR A 43 0.43 -24.91 4.27
C THR A 43 -0.62 -24.25 3.38
N THR A 44 -0.21 -23.64 2.27
CA THR A 44 -1.12 -23.05 1.29
C THR A 44 -1.30 -23.94 0.07
N ILE A 45 -2.35 -23.66 -0.72
CA ILE A 45 -2.59 -24.26 -2.03
C ILE A 45 -2.38 -23.21 -3.14
N PRO A 46 -1.89 -23.60 -4.32
CA PRO A 46 -1.72 -22.67 -5.44
C PRO A 46 -3.08 -22.18 -5.98
N GLY A 47 -3.13 -20.92 -6.39
CA GLY A 47 -4.27 -20.25 -7.03
C GLY A 47 -3.91 -19.76 -8.44
N LEU A 48 -4.35 -18.54 -8.78
CA LEU A 48 -4.06 -17.91 -10.08
C LEU A 48 -2.55 -17.69 -10.28
N ASP A 49 -2.05 -18.07 -11.45
CA ASP A 49 -0.66 -17.85 -11.89
C ASP A 49 -0.65 -16.88 -13.08
N LEU A 50 0.03 -15.75 -12.91
CA LEU A 50 0.19 -14.70 -13.91
C LEU A 50 1.59 -14.72 -14.55
N GLY A 51 2.38 -15.76 -14.29
CA GLY A 51 3.74 -15.91 -14.79
C GLY A 51 4.72 -14.97 -14.09
N HIS A 52 5.76 -14.55 -14.81
CA HIS A 52 6.75 -13.62 -14.30
C HIS A 52 6.36 -12.19 -14.69
N GLN A 53 6.36 -11.26 -13.74
CA GLN A 53 5.95 -9.86 -13.92
C GLN A 53 7.03 -8.92 -13.37
N PRO A 54 7.22 -7.73 -13.95
CA PRO A 54 8.09 -6.71 -13.37
C PRO A 54 7.41 -6.06 -12.15
N VAL A 55 8.15 -5.25 -11.39
CA VAL A 55 7.54 -4.44 -10.32
C VAL A 55 6.78 -3.28 -10.98
N GLY A 56 5.47 -3.21 -10.75
CA GLY A 56 4.59 -2.29 -11.49
C GLY A 56 4.92 -0.80 -11.35
N ASP A 57 5.37 -0.36 -10.17
CA ASP A 57 5.62 1.06 -9.89
C ASP A 57 7.07 1.49 -10.13
N LEU A 58 7.94 0.60 -10.63
CA LEU A 58 9.31 0.94 -10.99
C LEU A 58 9.35 1.64 -12.35
N THR A 59 9.31 2.97 -12.31
CA THR A 59 9.53 3.77 -13.52
C THR A 59 11.01 3.82 -13.90
N VAL A 60 11.29 3.74 -15.20
CA VAL A 60 12.65 3.81 -15.76
C VAL A 60 12.89 5.17 -16.39
N THR A 61 14.11 5.68 -16.25
CA THR A 61 14.53 6.92 -16.93
C THR A 61 14.88 6.65 -18.39
N LYS A 62 14.99 7.71 -19.20
CA LYS A 62 15.37 7.60 -20.62
C LYS A 62 16.72 6.90 -20.83
N SER A 63 17.67 7.09 -19.92
CA SER A 63 18.99 6.42 -19.97
C SER A 63 18.94 4.94 -19.58
N GLU A 64 17.82 4.47 -19.04
CA GLU A 64 17.63 3.10 -18.55
C GLU A 64 16.82 2.23 -19.50
N LEU A 65 16.25 2.80 -20.58
CA LEU A 65 15.39 2.08 -21.53
C LEU A 65 16.01 0.82 -22.14
N ASN A 66 17.33 0.78 -22.27
CA ASN A 66 18.05 -0.37 -22.84
C ASN A 66 18.64 -1.32 -21.77
N ARG A 67 18.34 -1.10 -20.48
CA ARG A 67 18.79 -1.98 -19.40
C ARG A 67 17.87 -3.19 -19.30
N PRO A 68 18.39 -4.35 -18.87
CA PRO A 68 17.54 -5.50 -18.58
C PRO A 68 16.59 -5.19 -17.43
N GLU A 69 15.34 -5.62 -17.58
CA GLU A 69 14.33 -5.55 -16.54
C GLU A 69 14.24 -6.88 -15.79
N THR A 70 14.10 -6.82 -14.46
CA THR A 70 13.98 -8.01 -13.61
C THR A 70 12.52 -8.37 -13.42
N PHE A 71 12.17 -9.63 -13.68
CA PHE A 71 10.83 -10.16 -13.51
C PHE A 71 10.78 -11.15 -12.34
N TYR A 72 9.66 -11.17 -11.63
CA TYR A 72 9.42 -12.00 -10.46
C TYR A 72 8.18 -12.88 -10.64
N PRO A 73 8.13 -14.10 -10.06
CA PRO A 73 6.95 -14.94 -10.11
C PRO A 73 5.74 -14.26 -9.44
N MET A 74 4.63 -14.14 -10.17
CA MET A 74 3.36 -13.60 -9.69
C MET A 74 2.30 -14.70 -9.66
N GLN A 75 2.36 -15.52 -8.60
CA GLN A 75 1.40 -16.58 -8.35
C GLN A 75 0.74 -16.37 -6.99
N LEU A 76 -0.59 -16.45 -6.97
CA LEU A 76 -1.40 -16.42 -5.75
C LEU A 76 -1.44 -17.79 -5.09
N PHE A 77 -1.52 -17.78 -3.76
CA PHE A 77 -1.69 -18.95 -2.92
C PHE A 77 -2.77 -18.68 -1.87
N HIS A 78 -3.58 -19.69 -1.58
CA HIS A 78 -4.68 -19.61 -0.63
C HIS A 78 -4.41 -20.48 0.61
N CYS A 79 -4.62 -19.92 1.78
CA CYS A 79 -4.59 -20.66 3.05
C CYS A 79 -6.01 -21.10 3.41
N LEU A 80 -6.23 -22.41 3.51
CA LEU A 80 -7.54 -22.96 3.86
C LEU A 80 -7.84 -22.90 5.37
N GLU A 81 -6.83 -22.65 6.21
CA GLU A 81 -7.00 -22.56 7.67
C GLU A 81 -7.50 -21.18 8.12
N CYS A 82 -6.90 -20.10 7.59
CA CYS A 82 -7.23 -18.73 8.02
C CYS A 82 -7.81 -17.84 6.89
N GLY A 83 -7.98 -18.38 5.68
CA GLY A 83 -8.57 -17.67 4.55
C GLY A 83 -7.65 -16.66 3.83
N LEU A 84 -6.39 -16.51 4.25
CA LEU A 84 -5.46 -15.57 3.61
C LEU A 84 -5.19 -15.97 2.15
N THR A 85 -5.26 -14.99 1.25
CA THR A 85 -4.71 -15.07 -0.10
C THR A 85 -3.46 -14.20 -0.16
N GLN A 86 -2.36 -14.77 -0.65
CA GLN A 86 -1.05 -14.10 -0.68
C GLN A 86 -0.27 -14.45 -1.95
N LEU A 87 0.79 -13.70 -2.23
CA LEU A 87 1.79 -14.08 -3.24
C LEU A 87 2.70 -15.21 -2.70
N GLY A 88 3.16 -16.07 -3.61
CA GLY A 88 4.14 -17.11 -3.29
C GLY A 88 5.57 -16.63 -3.18
N TYR A 89 5.87 -15.46 -3.76
CA TYR A 89 7.18 -14.82 -3.75
C TYR A 89 7.04 -13.40 -3.23
N ILE A 90 7.94 -13.02 -2.30
CA ILE A 90 8.00 -11.66 -1.74
C ILE A 90 9.21 -10.97 -2.36
N VAL A 91 8.96 -9.94 -3.19
CA VAL A 91 10.02 -9.10 -3.71
C VAL A 91 10.67 -8.33 -2.56
N ASN A 92 11.99 -8.16 -2.60
CA ASN A 92 12.70 -7.37 -1.60
C ASN A 92 12.08 -5.95 -1.52
N PRO A 93 11.58 -5.50 -0.35
CA PRO A 93 10.95 -4.18 -0.21
C PRO A 93 11.85 -3.02 -0.65
N LYS A 94 13.18 -3.15 -0.50
CA LYS A 94 14.14 -2.13 -0.98
C LYS A 94 14.13 -1.95 -2.50
N VAL A 95 13.67 -2.96 -3.23
CA VAL A 95 13.47 -2.88 -4.68
C VAL A 95 12.12 -2.21 -4.97
N VAL A 96 11.06 -2.60 -4.27
CA VAL A 96 9.69 -2.10 -4.49
C VAL A 96 9.57 -0.61 -4.16
N TYR A 97 10.15 -0.17 -3.03
CA TYR A 97 10.08 1.22 -2.58
C TYR A 97 11.24 2.08 -3.09
N LYS A 98 12.03 1.58 -4.04
CA LYS A 98 13.07 2.36 -4.69
C LYS A 98 12.41 3.40 -5.61
N ASN A 99 12.67 4.69 -5.37
CA ASN A 99 12.11 5.80 -6.15
C ASN A 99 10.58 5.75 -6.23
N PHE A 100 9.92 5.42 -5.12
CA PHE A 100 8.47 5.26 -5.07
C PHE A 100 7.75 6.56 -5.47
N PRO A 101 7.02 6.58 -6.61
CA PRO A 101 6.53 7.83 -7.21
C PRO A 101 5.21 8.31 -6.61
N PHE A 102 4.56 7.49 -5.77
CA PHE A 102 3.20 7.74 -5.32
C PHE A 102 3.18 8.71 -4.13
N VAL A 103 2.35 9.75 -4.26
CA VAL A 103 2.08 10.77 -3.24
C VAL A 103 0.59 10.78 -2.94
N SER A 104 0.21 10.49 -1.70
CA SER A 104 -1.19 10.29 -1.31
C SER A 104 -2.04 11.55 -1.47
N GLY A 105 -1.47 12.72 -1.17
CA GLY A 105 -2.16 14.02 -1.23
C GLY A 105 -2.35 14.62 -2.62
N THR A 106 -2.12 13.87 -3.72
CA THR A 106 -2.17 14.42 -5.08
C THR A 106 -3.58 14.82 -5.53
N THR A 107 -4.63 14.15 -5.06
CA THR A 107 -6.02 14.45 -5.49
C THR A 107 -6.88 14.89 -4.31
N GLN A 108 -7.78 15.85 -4.54
CA GLN A 108 -8.70 16.33 -3.51
C GLN A 108 -9.55 15.20 -2.91
N THR A 109 -9.99 14.24 -3.73
CA THR A 109 -10.76 13.09 -3.27
C THR A 109 -9.97 12.22 -2.29
N ALA A 110 -8.72 11.88 -2.63
CA ALA A 110 -7.86 11.09 -1.75
C ALA A 110 -7.54 11.83 -0.45
N THR A 111 -7.20 13.13 -0.54
CA THR A 111 -6.97 13.98 0.62
C THR A 111 -8.19 14.02 1.55
N THR A 112 -9.37 14.27 0.99
CA THR A 112 -10.62 14.33 1.76
C THR A 112 -10.92 12.98 2.43
N HIS A 113 -10.70 11.87 1.73
CA HIS A 113 -10.90 10.53 2.27
C HIS A 113 -9.94 10.24 3.42
N LEU A 114 -8.63 10.44 3.22
CA LEU A 114 -7.62 10.17 4.24
C LEU A 114 -7.79 11.05 5.48
N GLN A 115 -8.13 12.33 5.31
CA GLN A 115 -8.35 13.25 6.44
C GLN A 115 -9.68 13.00 7.17
N SER A 116 -10.60 12.24 6.57
CA SER A 116 -11.84 11.84 7.26
C SER A 116 -11.61 10.82 8.37
N LEU A 117 -10.55 9.99 8.27
CA LEU A 117 -10.26 8.94 9.23
C LEU A 117 -9.76 9.49 10.59
N PRO A 118 -8.77 10.39 10.66
CA PRO A 118 -8.37 11.05 11.91
C PRO A 118 -9.56 11.67 12.67
N LYS A 119 -10.46 12.34 11.95
CA LYS A 119 -11.69 12.91 12.55
C LYS A 119 -12.54 11.82 13.19
N GLN A 120 -12.79 10.71 12.50
CA GLN A 120 -13.56 9.58 13.04
C GLN A 120 -12.87 8.95 14.24
N LEU A 121 -11.54 8.82 14.23
CA LEU A 121 -10.77 8.26 15.35
C LEU A 121 -10.79 9.19 16.58
N VAL A 122 -10.69 10.51 16.37
CA VAL A 122 -10.86 11.51 17.43
C VAL A 122 -12.22 11.37 18.10
N GLU A 123 -13.30 11.28 17.31
CA GLU A 123 -14.66 11.13 17.83
C GLU A 123 -14.86 9.77 18.52
N LEU A 124 -14.38 8.68 17.93
CA LEU A 124 -14.58 7.32 18.43
C LEU A 124 -13.81 7.04 19.72
N MET A 125 -12.59 7.55 19.82
CA MET A 125 -11.66 7.23 20.92
C MET A 125 -11.48 8.38 21.91
N GLY A 126 -12.08 9.54 21.65
CA GLY A 126 -11.91 10.74 22.47
C GLY A 126 -10.48 11.30 22.43
N LEU A 127 -9.81 11.23 21.27
CA LEU A 127 -8.43 11.69 21.15
C LEU A 127 -8.36 13.21 21.28
N ASP A 128 -7.38 13.70 22.02
CA ASP A 128 -7.19 15.13 22.27
C ASP A 128 -5.71 15.53 22.23
N ARG A 129 -5.40 16.75 22.68
CA ARG A 129 -4.03 17.27 22.74
C ARG A 129 -3.05 16.44 23.58
N ASN A 130 -3.54 15.57 24.46
CA ASN A 130 -2.72 14.69 25.29
C ASN A 130 -2.45 13.36 24.58
N SER A 131 -3.24 13.03 23.56
CA SER A 131 -3.10 11.82 22.74
C SER A 131 -1.92 11.88 21.78
N PHE A 132 -1.50 10.70 21.34
CA PHE A 132 -0.45 10.49 20.36
C PHE A 132 -0.89 9.44 19.31
N ALA A 133 -0.87 9.80 18.04
CA ALA A 133 -1.20 8.91 16.92
C ALA A 133 0.04 8.53 16.10
N LEU A 134 0.09 7.30 15.60
CA LEU A 134 1.15 6.81 14.73
C LEU A 134 0.55 6.35 13.40
N ASP A 135 1.13 6.75 12.27
CA ASP A 135 0.72 6.27 10.95
C ASP A 135 1.85 5.48 10.28
N ILE A 136 1.63 4.18 10.07
CA ILE A 136 2.54 3.28 9.37
C ILE A 136 2.28 3.40 7.88
N GLY A 137 3.33 3.65 7.10
CA GLY A 137 3.20 3.95 5.67
C GLY A 137 2.57 5.33 5.43
N SER A 138 2.96 6.32 6.22
CA SER A 138 2.33 7.65 6.26
C SER A 138 2.49 8.47 4.99
N ASN A 139 3.35 8.05 4.06
CA ASN A 139 3.64 8.70 2.80
C ASN A 139 3.97 10.20 3.00
N ASP A 140 3.27 11.11 2.31
CA ASP A 140 3.47 12.56 2.37
C ASP A 140 2.77 13.24 3.57
N GLY A 141 2.27 12.44 4.53
CA GLY A 141 1.65 12.93 5.75
C GLY A 141 0.20 13.41 5.59
N THR A 142 -0.43 13.16 4.44
CA THR A 142 -1.79 13.65 4.13
C THR A 142 -2.83 13.20 5.16
N LEU A 143 -2.77 11.95 5.62
CA LEU A 143 -3.65 11.45 6.69
C LEU A 143 -3.38 12.22 7.98
N LEU A 144 -2.11 12.32 8.40
CA LEU A 144 -1.70 12.93 9.65
C LEU A 144 -2.14 14.39 9.80
N GLN A 145 -2.20 15.14 8.70
CA GLN A 145 -2.73 16.51 8.71
C GLN A 145 -4.17 16.61 9.25
N GLY A 146 -4.97 15.55 9.12
CA GLY A 146 -6.33 15.51 9.65
C GLY A 146 -6.41 15.58 11.18
N TYR A 147 -5.30 15.31 11.90
CA TYR A 147 -5.23 15.44 13.35
C TYR A 147 -4.97 16.88 13.84
N ILE A 148 -4.43 17.76 12.98
CA ILE A 148 -4.02 19.12 13.34
C ILE A 148 -5.17 19.93 13.99
N PRO A 149 -6.41 19.95 13.46
CA PRO A 149 -7.50 20.72 14.05
C PRO A 149 -7.88 20.30 15.48
N PHE A 150 -7.52 19.07 15.88
CA PHE A 150 -7.83 18.49 17.19
C PHE A 150 -6.66 18.59 18.17
N GLY A 151 -5.50 19.08 17.70
CA GLY A 151 -4.28 19.20 18.51
C GLY A 151 -3.64 17.87 18.90
N VAL A 152 -4.09 16.74 18.33
CA VAL A 152 -3.52 15.41 18.57
C VAL A 152 -2.09 15.40 18.06
N ARG A 153 -1.13 14.98 18.90
CA ARG A 153 0.25 14.80 18.48
C ARG A 153 0.36 13.56 17.60
N PHE A 154 1.26 13.55 16.63
CA PHE A 154 1.40 12.41 15.75
C PHE A 154 2.81 12.23 15.22
N LEU A 155 3.09 11.03 14.70
CA LEU A 155 4.32 10.69 13.98
C LEU A 155 3.97 9.82 12.76
N GLY A 156 4.60 10.12 11.62
CA GLY A 156 4.60 9.23 10.46
C GLY A 156 5.81 8.31 10.44
N ILE A 157 5.67 7.10 9.88
CA ILE A 157 6.78 6.21 9.56
C ILE A 157 6.58 5.70 8.14
N ASP A 158 7.52 5.99 7.24
CA ASP A 158 7.45 5.52 5.87
C ASP A 158 8.85 5.22 5.30
N PRO A 159 9.04 4.13 4.53
CA PRO A 159 10.33 3.80 3.91
C PRO A 159 10.61 4.57 2.61
N SER A 160 9.68 5.39 2.13
CA SER A 160 9.75 6.05 0.82
C SER A 160 10.36 7.44 0.95
N GLY A 161 11.60 7.61 0.49
CA GLY A 161 12.37 8.84 0.70
C GLY A 161 11.71 10.13 0.21
N ASP A 162 11.14 10.15 -1.01
CA ASP A 162 10.51 11.34 -1.57
C ASP A 162 9.24 11.76 -0.81
N PRO A 163 8.25 10.86 -0.59
CA PRO A 163 7.11 11.17 0.28
C PRO A 163 7.51 11.65 1.68
N VAL A 164 8.47 10.99 2.33
CA VAL A 164 8.96 11.40 3.67
C VAL A 164 9.57 12.80 3.65
N ARG A 165 10.35 13.13 2.62
CA ARG A 165 10.90 14.48 2.44
C ARG A 165 9.78 15.51 2.31
N ILE A 166 8.78 15.24 1.46
CA ILE A 166 7.61 16.12 1.27
C ILE A 166 6.85 16.33 2.57
N ALA A 167 6.62 15.27 3.36
CA ALA A 167 5.94 15.35 4.65
C ALA A 167 6.69 16.29 5.61
N ASN A 168 8.00 16.07 5.78
CA ASN A 168 8.84 16.86 6.67
C ASN A 168 8.97 18.32 6.22
N GLU A 169 9.09 18.60 4.92
CA GLU A 169 9.08 19.97 4.37
C GLU A 169 7.77 20.72 4.66
N ARG A 170 6.66 19.99 4.79
CA ARG A 170 5.34 20.52 5.19
C ARG A 170 5.14 20.60 6.70
N GLY A 171 6.17 20.28 7.51
CA GLY A 171 6.09 20.28 8.97
C GLY A 171 5.36 19.07 9.56
N ILE A 172 5.21 17.98 8.81
CA ILE A 172 4.61 16.73 9.27
C ILE A 172 5.74 15.75 9.61
N GLU A 173 6.08 15.66 10.89
CA GLU A 173 7.19 14.82 11.38
C GLU A 173 7.00 13.36 10.92
N THR A 174 7.95 12.88 10.12
CA THR A 174 7.92 11.55 9.52
C THR A 174 9.30 10.91 9.53
N LEU A 175 9.41 9.73 10.14
CA LEU A 175 10.63 8.94 10.16
C LEU A 175 10.80 8.16 8.85
N HIS A 176 11.95 8.32 8.21
CA HIS A 176 12.33 7.54 7.02
C HIS A 176 12.80 6.14 7.43
N ALA A 177 11.86 5.22 7.65
CA ALA A 177 12.14 3.86 8.12
C ALA A 177 11.03 2.87 7.75
N PHE A 178 11.35 1.58 7.76
CA PHE A 178 10.33 0.53 7.83
C PHE A 178 9.82 0.41 9.27
N PHE A 179 8.53 0.12 9.43
CA PHE A 179 7.98 -0.20 10.75
C PHE A 179 8.27 -1.66 11.12
N ASN A 180 8.80 -1.87 12.32
CA ASN A 180 9.10 -3.16 12.93
C ASN A 180 9.30 -2.98 14.45
N GLU A 181 9.63 -4.05 15.17
CA GLU A 181 9.87 -4.04 16.62
C GLU A 181 10.96 -3.04 17.06
N GLU A 182 12.03 -2.87 16.28
CA GLU A 182 13.11 -1.92 16.58
C GLU A 182 12.63 -0.47 16.44
N THR A 183 11.96 -0.15 15.33
CA THR A 183 11.39 1.18 15.11
C THR A 183 10.32 1.50 16.15
N ALA A 184 9.48 0.52 16.53
CA ALA A 184 8.49 0.68 17.58
C ALA A 184 9.15 0.96 18.95
N ALA A 185 10.21 0.22 19.30
CA ALA A 185 10.98 0.48 20.52
C ALA A 185 11.62 1.88 20.53
N HIS A 186 12.08 2.35 19.37
CA HIS A 186 12.58 3.72 19.22
C HIS A 186 11.47 4.75 19.51
N VAL A 187 10.29 4.60 18.90
CA VAL A 187 9.12 5.48 19.13
C VAL A 187 8.70 5.47 20.60
N LEU A 188 8.65 4.31 21.25
CA LEU A 188 8.32 4.22 22.67
C LEU A 188 9.31 4.98 23.56
N LYS A 189 10.59 4.99 23.19
CA LYS A 189 11.65 5.68 23.93
C LYS A 189 11.66 7.19 23.69
N SER A 190 11.45 7.63 22.44
CA SER A 190 11.49 9.05 22.08
C SER A 190 10.18 9.77 22.33
N HIS A 191 9.06 9.03 22.35
CA HIS A 191 7.71 9.58 22.49
C HIS A 191 6.97 8.86 23.64
N ARG A 192 5.83 8.23 23.35
CA ARG A 192 4.98 7.48 24.27
C ARG A 192 4.27 6.36 23.49
N PRO A 193 3.62 5.40 24.16
CA PRO A 193 2.69 4.51 23.48
C PRO A 193 1.65 5.32 22.70
N ALA A 194 1.43 4.92 21.43
CA ALA A 194 0.42 5.53 20.58
C ALA A 194 -0.98 5.13 21.07
N ASP A 195 -1.85 6.12 21.22
CA ASP A 195 -3.25 5.91 21.56
C ASP A 195 -4.04 5.45 20.32
N ALA A 196 -3.55 5.75 19.11
CA ALA A 196 -4.08 5.24 17.84
C ALA A 196 -2.95 4.91 16.85
N ILE A 197 -3.05 3.78 16.16
CA ILE A 197 -2.13 3.37 15.08
C ILE A 197 -2.92 3.14 13.81
N THR A 198 -2.55 3.82 12.72
CA THR A 198 -3.13 3.65 11.39
C THR A 198 -2.14 3.01 10.42
N ALA A 199 -2.67 2.31 9.41
CA ALA A 199 -1.90 1.66 8.36
C ALA A 199 -2.71 1.66 7.05
N CYS A 200 -2.94 2.85 6.49
CA CYS A 200 -3.80 3.02 5.31
C CYS A 200 -3.06 2.69 4.01
N GLY A 201 -3.54 1.70 3.26
CA GLY A 201 -2.96 1.33 1.97
C GLY A 201 -1.58 0.66 2.04
N VAL A 202 -1.06 0.36 3.24
CA VAL A 202 0.26 -0.26 3.40
C VAL A 202 0.21 -1.70 3.90
N PHE A 203 -0.80 -2.09 4.71
CA PHE A 203 -0.77 -3.36 5.47
C PHE A 203 -0.62 -4.59 4.58
N ALA A 204 -1.27 -4.60 3.41
CA ALA A 204 -1.17 -5.68 2.43
C ALA A 204 0.19 -5.74 1.68
N HIS A 205 1.03 -4.71 1.79
CA HIS A 205 2.33 -4.60 1.15
C HIS A 205 3.51 -4.97 2.07
N ILE A 206 3.24 -5.23 3.35
CA ILE A 206 4.27 -5.50 4.35
C ILE A 206 4.80 -6.94 4.20
N ALA A 207 6.07 -7.05 3.85
CA ALA A 207 6.76 -8.34 3.72
C ALA A 207 6.89 -9.09 5.06
N ASP A 208 7.23 -8.39 6.14
CA ASP A 208 7.36 -8.95 7.49
C ASP A 208 6.18 -8.53 8.37
N LEU A 209 5.03 -9.17 8.12
CA LEU A 209 3.83 -8.92 8.90
C LEU A 209 4.02 -9.24 10.39
N LYS A 210 4.82 -10.26 10.71
CA LYS A 210 5.07 -10.65 12.11
C LYS A 210 5.86 -9.58 12.85
N GLY A 211 6.87 -9.00 12.23
CA GLY A 211 7.64 -7.89 12.79
C GLY A 211 6.78 -6.67 13.07
N VAL A 212 5.83 -6.34 12.17
CA VAL A 212 4.86 -5.27 12.40
C VAL A 212 3.93 -5.58 13.55
N MET A 213 3.35 -6.78 13.60
CA MET A 213 2.41 -7.16 14.66
C MET A 213 3.06 -7.27 16.04
N LYS A 214 4.39 -7.42 16.13
CA LYS A 214 5.12 -7.33 17.40
C LYS A 214 5.39 -5.90 17.85
N GLY A 215 5.47 -4.97 16.90
CA GLY A 215 5.72 -3.56 17.17
C GLY A 215 4.46 -2.77 17.56
N VAL A 216 3.28 -3.25 17.16
CA VAL A 216 1.96 -2.77 17.60
C VAL A 216 1.62 -3.37 18.96
#